data_AF-A0A949I240-F1
#
_entry.id   AF-A0A949I240-F1
#
_cell.length_a   1.000
_cell.length_b   1.000
_cell.length_c   1.000
_cell.angle_alpha   90.00
_cell.angle_beta   90.00
_cell.angle_gamma   90.00
#
_symmetry.space_group_name_H-M   'P 1'
#
loop_
_entity.id
_entity.type
_entity.pdbx_description
1 polymer ?
#
loop_
_entity_poly.entity_id
_entity_poly.type
_entity_poly.pdbx_seq_one_letter_code
_entity_poly.pdbx_strand_id
1 'polypeptide(L)' 'MKHQYLIVHDYGTGGVWGVINARSEQEILAKYPKVKVINDRPAWMSDRDYSDIIKKNCFDIDLAPSGWLATLGD' A
#
# COMPACT_ATOMS: atom_id res chain seq x y z
N MET A 1 16.75 -4.87 -5.08
CA MET A 1 16.53 -4.23 -3.76
C MET A 1 15.05 -3.92 -3.64
N LYS A 2 14.49 -3.85 -2.42
CA LYS A 2 13.10 -3.41 -2.23
C LYS A 2 13.05 -1.90 -1.96
N HIS A 3 11.99 -1.26 -2.42
CA HIS A 3 11.64 0.13 -2.19
C HIS A 3 10.23 0.22 -1.60
N GLN A 4 9.96 1.34 -0.91
CA GLN A 4 8.64 1.62 -0.37
C GLN A 4 7.75 2.22 -1.44
N TYR A 5 6.58 1.61 -1.64
CA TYR A 5 5.54 2.09 -2.53
C TYR A 5 4.31 2.44 -1.72
N LEU A 6 3.82 3.67 -1.86
CA LEU A 6 2.53 4.08 -1.30
C LEU A 6 1.42 3.41 -2.12
N ILE A 7 0.49 2.78 -1.42
CA ILE A 7 -0.65 2.12 -2.05
C ILE A 7 -1.96 2.54 -1.42
N VAL A 8 -3.03 2.41 -2.22
CA VAL A 8 -4.39 2.59 -1.75
C VAL A 8 -5.29 1.50 -2.31
N HIS A 9 -6.13 0.93 -1.45
CA HIS A 9 -7.32 0.22 -1.89
C HIS A 9 -8.53 1.15 -1.79
N ASP A 10 -9.01 1.58 -2.95
CA ASP A 10 -10.16 2.47 -3.10
C ASP A 10 -11.44 1.64 -3.23
N TYR A 11 -12.35 1.78 -2.27
CA TYR A 11 -13.61 1.04 -2.20
C TYR A 11 -14.82 1.95 -2.50
N GLY A 12 -14.61 3.09 -3.15
CA GLY A 12 -15.65 3.97 -3.69
C GLY A 12 -16.18 5.04 -2.73
N THR A 13 -16.23 4.77 -1.43
CA THR A 13 -16.61 5.76 -0.39
C THR A 13 -15.42 6.23 0.44
N GLY A 14 -14.21 5.72 0.14
CA GLY A 14 -12.97 6.01 0.84
C GLY A 14 -11.84 5.13 0.32
N GLY A 15 -10.66 5.29 0.91
CA GLY A 15 -9.49 4.49 0.58
C GLY A 15 -8.74 4.02 1.82
N VAL A 16 -8.34 2.75 1.83
CA VAL A 16 -7.42 2.22 2.85
C VAL A 16 -6.00 2.37 2.32
N TRP A 17 -5.16 3.10 3.04
CA TRP A 17 -3.80 3.43 2.65
C TRP A 17 -2.78 2.55 3.36
N GLY A 18 -1.70 2.22 2.65
CA GLY A 18 -0.60 1.44 3.17
C GLY A 18 0.69 1.69 2.41
N VAL A 19 1.78 1.13 2.90
CA VAL A 19 3.07 1.09 2.20
C VAL A 19 3.47 -0.36 2.00
N ILE A 20 3.90 -0.72 0.79
CA ILE A 20 4.46 -2.04 0.50
C ILE A 20 5.94 -1.90 0.14
N ASN A 21 6.78 -2.70 0.80
CA ASN A 21 8.15 -2.93 0.37
C ASN A 21 8.16 -3.96 -0.77
N ALA A 22 8.51 -3.53 -1.98
CA ALA A 22 8.53 -4.37 -3.18
C ALA A 22 9.72 -4.02 -4.09
N ARG A 23 10.00 -4.86 -5.08
CA ARG A 23 11.05 -4.64 -6.08
C ARG A 23 10.55 -3.74 -7.22
N SER A 24 9.26 -3.75 -7.50
CA SER A 24 8.62 -2.92 -8.52
C SER A 24 7.13 -2.72 -8.27
N GLU A 25 6.55 -1.70 -8.90
CA GLU A 25 5.09 -1.50 -8.94
C GLU A 25 4.38 -2.71 -9.59
N GLN A 26 4.95 -3.28 -10.65
CA GLN A 26 4.36 -4.42 -11.35
C GLN A 26 4.24 -5.65 -10.43
N GLU A 27 5.21 -5.87 -9.53
CA GLU A 27 5.16 -6.96 -8.55
C GLU A 27 3.99 -6.80 -7.57
N ILE A 28 3.75 -5.56 -7.13
CA ILE A 28 2.61 -5.22 -6.25
C ILE A 28 1.30 -5.49 -6.99
N LEU A 29 1.14 -4.98 -8.21
CA LEU A 29 -0.09 -5.10 -8.98
C LEU A 29 -0.38 -6.54 -9.40
N ALA A 30 0.66 -7.35 -9.62
CA ALA A 30 0.50 -8.78 -9.90
C ALA A 30 -0.05 -9.55 -8.69
N LYS A 31 0.39 -9.20 -7.47
CA LYS A 31 -0.06 -9.87 -6.23
C LYS A 31 -1.37 -9.30 -5.68
N TYR A 32 -1.59 -8.00 -5.83
CA TYR A 32 -2.75 -7.28 -5.31
C TYR A 32 -3.39 -6.41 -6.40
N PRO A 33 -4.06 -6.98 -7.41
CA PRO A 33 -4.58 -6.23 -8.55
C PRO A 33 -5.66 -5.20 -8.18
N LYS A 34 -6.23 -5.29 -6.98
CA LYS A 34 -7.25 -4.37 -6.44
C LYS A 34 -6.66 -3.12 -5.77
N VAL A 35 -5.34 -3.00 -5.65
CA VAL A 35 -4.68 -1.80 -5.11
C VAL A 35 -4.17 -0.92 -6.25
N LYS A 36 -4.10 0.39 -5.98
CA LYS A 36 -3.41 1.36 -6.84
C LYS A 36 -2.10 1.74 -6.18
N VAL A 37 -1.02 1.79 -6.96
CA VAL A 37 0.26 2.36 -6.53
C VAL A 37 0.22 3.86 -6.79
N ILE A 38 0.62 4.64 -5.79
CA ILE A 38 0.56 6.10 -5.81
C ILE A 38 1.98 6.63 -5.82
N ASN A 39 2.40 7.16 -6.97
CA ASN A 39 3.76 7.67 -7.18
C ASN A 39 3.98 9.04 -6.54
N ASP A 40 2.94 9.88 -6.51
CA ASP A 40 2.98 11.20 -5.90
C ASP A 40 2.05 11.26 -4.69
N ARG A 41 2.61 11.61 -3.52
CA ARG A 41 1.82 11.76 -2.31
C ARG A 41 0.74 12.84 -2.52
N PRO A 42 -0.55 12.54 -2.26
CA PRO A 42 -1.62 13.54 -2.42
C PRO A 42 -1.41 14.77 -1.53
N ALA A 43 -1.81 15.94 -2.01
CA ALA A 43 -1.63 17.22 -1.30
C ALA A 43 -2.31 17.30 0.07
N TRP A 44 -3.38 16.52 0.30
CA TRP A 44 -4.08 16.46 1.58
C TRP A 44 -3.34 15.60 2.62
N MET A 45 -2.42 14.73 2.19
CA MET A 45 -1.73 13.79 3.07
C MET A 45 -0.52 14.47 3.71
N SER A 46 -0.65 14.84 4.98
CA SER A 46 0.43 15.48 5.71
C SER A 46 1.59 14.51 5.99
N ASP A 47 2.74 15.04 6.42
CA ASP A 47 3.86 14.22 6.90
C ASP A 47 3.47 13.33 8.09
N ARG A 48 2.54 13.81 8.93
CA ARG A 48 2.02 13.06 10.07
C ARG A 48 1.19 11.87 9.59
N ASP A 49 0.27 12.10 8.65
CA ASP A 49 -0.58 11.02 8.11
C ASP A 49 0.27 9.96 7.42
N TYR A 50 1.23 10.39 6.60
CA TYR A 50 2.16 9.48 5.94
C TYR A 50 3.01 8.68 6.93
N SER A 51 3.54 9.34 7.97
CA SER A 51 4.30 8.66 9.03
C SER A 51 3.46 7.64 9.80
N ASP A 52 2.20 7.95 10.06
CA ASP A 52 1.26 7.05 10.72
C ASP A 52 0.91 5.85 9.85
N ILE A 53 0.73 6.04 8.54
CA ILE A 53 0.53 4.95 7.57
C ILE A 53 1.74 4.01 7.58
N ILE A 54 2.97 4.54 7.53
CA ILE A 54 4.19 3.70 7.58
C ILE A 54 4.25 2.90 8.89
N LYS A 55 3.90 3.50 10.03
CA LYS A 55 3.98 2.81 11.32
C LYS A 55 2.93 1.71 11.48
N LYS A 56 1.73 1.92 10.94
CA LYS A 56 0.56 1.05 11.19
C LYS A 56 0.29 0.07 10.06
N ASN A 57 0.61 0.43 8.82
CA ASN A 57 0.24 -0.28 7.60
C ASN A 57 1.42 -0.38 6.62
N CYS A 58 2.58 -0.83 7.13
CA CYS A 58 3.74 -1.17 6.30
C CYS A 58 3.83 -2.70 6.15
N PHE A 59 3.92 -3.15 4.91
CA PHE A 59 3.91 -4.56 4.56
C PHE A 59 5.13 -4.91 3.71
N ASP A 60 5.45 -6.19 3.64
CA ASP A 60 6.49 -6.72 2.76
C ASP A 60 5.83 -7.66 1.73
N ILE A 61 6.15 -7.46 0.46
CA ILE A 61 5.56 -8.23 -0.65
C ILE A 61 5.84 -9.74 -0.56
N ASP A 62 6.93 -10.16 0.06
CA ASP A 62 7.34 -11.56 0.16
C ASP A 62 6.78 -12.26 1.41
N LEU A 63 6.22 -11.51 2.37
CA LEU A 63 5.60 -12.07 3.57
C LEU A 63 4.14 -12.44 3.31
N ALA A 64 3.58 -13.26 4.21
CA ALA A 64 2.15 -13.52 4.23
C ALA A 64 1.38 -12.19 4.40
N PRO A 65 0.27 -12.01 3.67
CA PRO A 65 -0.52 -10.78 3.79
C PRO A 65 -1.06 -10.66 5.22
N SER A 66 -1.12 -9.43 5.72
CA SER A 66 -1.61 -9.10 7.05
C SER A 66 -2.48 -7.85 7.02
N GLY A 67 -3.20 -7.59 8.11
CA GLY A 67 -4.14 -6.47 8.18
C GLY A 67 -5.18 -6.55 7.05
N TRP A 68 -5.42 -5.42 6.39
CA TRP A 68 -6.39 -5.35 5.29
C TRP A 68 -5.89 -5.96 3.98
N LEU A 69 -4.58 -6.16 3.79
CA LEU A 69 -4.09 -6.88 2.59
C LEU A 69 -4.50 -8.35 2.61
N ALA A 70 -4.69 -8.94 3.79
CA ALA A 70 -5.18 -10.32 3.93
C ALA A 70 -6.59 -10.51 3.35
N THR A 71 -7.39 -9.44 3.26
CA THR A 71 -8.73 -9.50 2.66
C THR A 71 -8.73 -9.29 1.15
N LEU A 72 -7.56 -9.07 0.54
CA LEU A 72 -7.41 -8.84 -0.90
C LEU A 72 -6.73 -9.99 -1.65
N GLY A 73 -6.21 -10.97 -0.92
CA GLY A 73 -5.46 -12.12 -1.45
C GLY A 73 -6.30 -13.31 -1.93
N ASP A 74 -7.63 -13.16 -1.98
CA ASP A 74 -8.60 -14.14 -2.51
C ASP A 74 -8.98 -13.86 -3.97
#